data_AF-A0A0W0Z5K2-F1
#
_entry.id   AF-A0A0W0Z5K2-F1
#
_cell.length_a   1.000
_cell.length_b   1.000
_cell.length_c   1.000
_cell.angle_alpha   90.00
_cell.angle_beta   90.00
_cell.angle_gamma   90.00
#
_symmetry.space_group_name_H-M   'P 1'
#
loop_
_entity.id
_entity.type
_entity.pdbx_description
1 polymer ?
#
loop_
_entity_poly.entity_id
_entity_poly.type
_entity_poly.pdbx_seq_one_letter_code
_entity_poly.pdbx_strand_id
1 'polypeptide(L)'
;MPDLSHEASAQYWFEYVDPMIYRVITFMESVENWTPDDDPTFEEAMNRLGKELDDIEKIDMGMLAREDSFIRLVGNIKSGRGLRLLQAIDTIHPGSASRILIHAEENSTGSHDPAGFFLKRNITFERLRLLGRVFSEYRLKLVARALEGEE
;
A
#
# COMPACT_ATOMS: atom_id res chain seq x y z
N MET A 1 2.75 -10.36 -14.08
CA MET A 1 2.44 -9.55 -12.88
C MET A 1 2.61 -10.40 -11.63
N PRO A 2 3.00 -9.81 -10.48
CA PRO A 2 3.11 -10.50 -9.19
C PRO A 2 1.88 -11.28 -8.74
N ASP A 3 2.18 -12.38 -8.06
CA ASP A 3 1.30 -13.03 -7.10
C ASP A 3 0.83 -12.02 -6.03
N LEU A 4 -0.48 -11.89 -5.88
CA LEU A 4 -1.15 -10.97 -4.94
C LEU A 4 -1.65 -11.68 -3.68
N SER A 5 -1.29 -12.94 -3.44
CA SER A 5 -1.57 -13.61 -2.17
C SER A 5 -0.95 -12.86 -0.99
N HIS A 6 -1.50 -13.08 0.20
CA HIS A 6 -0.98 -12.42 1.41
C HIS A 6 0.48 -12.82 1.69
N GLU A 7 0.79 -14.11 1.56
CA GLU A 7 2.14 -14.65 1.76
C GLU A 7 3.15 -14.07 0.74
N ALA A 8 2.82 -14.07 -0.55
CA ALA A 8 3.70 -13.51 -1.57
C ALA A 8 3.89 -12.00 -1.41
N SER A 9 2.83 -11.27 -1.02
CA SER A 9 2.93 -9.84 -0.73
C SER A 9 3.82 -9.57 0.48
N ALA A 10 3.71 -10.37 1.54
CA ALA A 10 4.57 -10.27 2.72
C ALA A 10 6.04 -10.54 2.36
N GLN A 11 6.31 -11.61 1.61
CA GLN A 11 7.66 -11.96 1.14
C GLN A 11 8.25 -10.84 0.26
N TYR A 12 7.45 -10.29 -0.65
CA TYR A 12 7.87 -9.17 -1.50
C TYR A 12 8.34 -7.97 -0.67
N TRP A 13 7.56 -7.56 0.32
CA TRP A 13 7.92 -6.43 1.17
C TRP A 13 9.10 -6.74 2.08
N PHE A 14 9.25 -7.99 2.53
CA PHE A 14 10.40 -8.45 3.32
C PHE A 14 11.72 -8.33 2.55
N GLU A 15 11.71 -8.64 1.26
CA GLU A 15 12.87 -8.53 0.36
C GLU A 15 13.11 -7.10 -0.18
N TYR A 16 12.22 -6.16 0.14
CA TYR A 16 12.30 -4.80 -0.36
C TYR A 16 13.47 -4.02 0.25
N VAL A 17 14.04 -3.09 -0.54
CA VAL A 17 15.29 -2.37 -0.19
C VAL A 17 15.21 -1.62 1.15
N ASP A 18 14.04 -1.07 1.48
CA ASP A 18 13.79 -0.42 2.78
C ASP A 18 13.11 -1.41 3.74
N PRO A 19 13.83 -1.99 4.72
CA PRO A 19 13.28 -3.00 5.63
C PRO A 19 12.20 -2.45 6.57
N MET A 20 12.11 -1.12 6.73
CA MET A 20 11.05 -0.52 7.54
C MET A 20 9.67 -0.69 6.90
N ILE A 21 9.59 -0.85 5.57
CA ILE A 21 8.31 -1.02 4.87
C ILE A 21 7.62 -2.30 5.31
N TYR A 22 8.31 -3.45 5.25
CA TYR A 22 7.78 -4.73 5.74
C TYR A 22 7.32 -4.65 7.19
N ARG A 23 8.14 -4.03 8.04
CA ARG A 23 7.85 -3.91 9.48
C ARG A 23 6.58 -3.09 9.74
N VAL A 24 6.41 -1.96 9.04
CA VAL A 24 5.22 -1.11 9.19
C VAL A 24 3.98 -1.82 8.64
N ILE A 25 4.08 -2.49 7.49
CA ILE A 25 2.98 -3.27 6.91
C ILE A 25 2.52 -4.35 7.88
N THR A 26 3.45 -5.16 8.39
CA THR A 26 3.14 -6.23 9.35
C THR A 26 2.46 -5.67 10.60
N PHE A 27 2.89 -4.50 11.08
CA PHE A 27 2.29 -3.84 12.23
C PHE A 27 0.86 -3.35 11.94
N MET A 28 0.61 -2.78 10.76
CA MET A 28 -0.74 -2.39 10.33
C MET A 28 -1.64 -3.62 10.20
N GLU A 29 -1.17 -4.68 9.54
CA GLU A 29 -1.94 -5.91 9.30
C GLU A 29 -2.29 -6.64 10.60
N SER A 30 -1.49 -6.51 11.66
CA SER A 30 -1.77 -7.10 12.98
C SER A 30 -3.09 -6.63 13.62
N VAL A 31 -3.65 -5.51 13.14
CA VAL A 31 -4.94 -4.95 13.59
C VAL A 31 -5.98 -4.88 12.47
N GLU A 32 -5.74 -5.55 11.34
CA GLU A 32 -6.63 -5.61 10.17
C GLU A 32 -7.48 -6.88 10.13
N ASN A 33 -8.03 -7.31 11.26
CA ASN A 33 -8.90 -8.51 11.35
C ASN A 33 -10.29 -8.33 10.70
N TRP A 34 -10.54 -7.16 10.11
CA TRP A 34 -11.82 -6.77 9.50
C TRP A 34 -11.83 -6.93 7.98
N THR A 35 -10.69 -7.21 7.35
CA THR A 35 -10.60 -7.40 5.91
C THR A 35 -11.15 -8.79 5.52
N PRO A 36 -11.69 -8.96 4.29
CA PRO A 36 -12.30 -10.22 3.85
C PRO A 36 -11.28 -11.24 3.32
N ASP A 37 -9.98 -10.98 3.51
CA ASP A 37 -8.92 -11.93 3.21
C ASP A 37 -9.19 -13.27 3.93
N ASP A 38 -8.73 -14.38 3.34
CA ASP A 38 -9.00 -15.78 3.75
C ASP A 38 -10.36 -16.35 3.33
N ASP A 39 -11.31 -15.55 2.82
CA ASP A 39 -12.52 -16.10 2.18
C ASP A 39 -12.16 -16.83 0.87
N PRO A 40 -12.51 -18.13 0.69
CA PRO A 40 -12.08 -18.89 -0.48
C PRO A 40 -12.56 -18.31 -1.82
N THR A 41 -13.78 -17.75 -1.85
CA THR A 41 -14.33 -17.14 -3.06
C THR A 41 -13.62 -15.83 -3.39
N PHE A 42 -13.29 -15.04 -2.36
CA PHE A 42 -12.49 -13.83 -2.49
C PHE A 42 -11.07 -14.14 -2.99
N GLU A 43 -10.39 -15.13 -2.42
CA GLU A 43 -9.03 -15.53 -2.83
C GLU A 43 -8.99 -16.04 -4.28
N GLU A 44 -10.00 -16.80 -4.71
CA GLU A 44 -10.11 -17.22 -6.11
C GLU A 44 -10.24 -16.01 -7.04
N ALA A 45 -11.07 -15.02 -6.68
CA ALA A 45 -11.21 -13.78 -7.44
C ALA A 45 -9.92 -12.95 -7.46
N MET A 46 -9.20 -12.86 -6.35
CA MET A 46 -7.90 -12.19 -6.26
C MET A 46 -6.83 -12.87 -7.12
N ASN A 47 -6.80 -14.19 -7.14
CA ASN A 47 -5.89 -14.95 -8.01
C ASN A 47 -6.19 -14.75 -9.49
N ARG A 48 -7.48 -14.69 -9.86
CA ARG A 48 -7.88 -14.36 -11.22
C ARG A 48 -7.49 -12.93 -11.58
N LEU A 49 -7.73 -11.96 -10.70
CA LEU A 49 -7.32 -10.57 -10.91
C LEU A 49 -5.81 -10.46 -11.11
N GLY A 50 -5.00 -11.14 -10.30
CA GLY A 50 -3.54 -11.17 -10.46
C GLY A 50 -3.12 -11.62 -11.86
N LYS A 51 -3.74 -12.71 -12.36
CA LYS A 51 -3.49 -13.24 -13.72
C LYS A 51 -3.95 -12.30 -14.83
N GLU A 52 -5.14 -11.69 -14.71
CA GLU A 52 -5.62 -10.73 -15.71
C GLU A 52 -4.71 -9.51 -15.80
N LEU A 53 -4.13 -9.11 -14.67
CA LEU A 53 -3.20 -8.01 -14.64
C LEU A 53 -1.78 -8.40 -15.15
N ASP A 54 -1.51 -9.67 -15.49
CA ASP A 54 -0.26 -10.11 -16.15
C ASP A 54 -0.08 -9.55 -17.57
N ASP A 55 -1.18 -9.27 -18.28
CA ASP A 55 -1.18 -8.86 -19.71
C ASP A 55 -1.69 -7.42 -19.92
N ILE A 56 -1.52 -6.54 -18.92
CA ILE A 56 -2.02 -5.14 -19.00
C ILE A 56 -1.08 -4.19 -19.74
N GLU A 57 0.05 -4.66 -20.28
CA GLU A 57 0.99 -3.81 -21.05
C GLU A 57 0.31 -3.16 -22.27
N LYS A 58 -0.68 -3.85 -22.86
CA LYS A 58 -1.43 -3.37 -24.03
C LYS A 58 -2.68 -2.57 -23.67
N ILE A 59 -3.04 -2.51 -22.39
CA ILE A 59 -4.23 -1.83 -21.91
C ILE A 59 -3.81 -0.44 -21.42
N ASP A 60 -4.43 0.60 -21.97
CA ASP A 60 -4.31 1.94 -21.41
C ASP A 60 -5.11 2.01 -20.11
N MET A 61 -4.40 1.84 -18.98
CA MET A 61 -4.97 1.98 -17.64
C MET A 61 -5.66 3.33 -17.44
N GLY A 62 -5.21 4.35 -18.16
CA GLY A 62 -5.81 5.66 -18.12
C GLY A 62 -7.15 5.79 -18.81
N MET A 63 -7.39 4.97 -19.83
CA MET A 63 -8.70 4.82 -20.50
C MET A 63 -9.61 3.80 -19.80
N LEU A 64 -9.05 2.91 -18.98
CA LEU A 64 -9.82 1.89 -18.26
C LEU A 64 -10.85 2.52 -17.31
N ALA A 65 -10.54 3.69 -16.73
CA ALA A 65 -11.43 4.49 -15.88
C ALA A 65 -12.08 3.67 -14.74
N ARG A 66 -11.27 2.84 -14.05
CA ARG A 66 -11.68 1.94 -12.96
C ARG A 66 -11.06 2.29 -11.62
N GLU A 67 -10.64 3.53 -11.42
CA GLU A 67 -10.02 4.03 -10.19
C GLU A 67 -10.86 3.68 -8.95
N ASP A 68 -12.19 3.85 -9.01
CA ASP A 68 -13.11 3.50 -7.92
C ASP A 68 -13.06 2.01 -7.51
N SER A 69 -12.82 1.12 -8.48
CA SER A 69 -12.71 -0.32 -8.21
C SER A 69 -11.41 -0.65 -7.49
N PHE A 70 -10.30 -0.01 -7.88
CA PHE A 70 -9.03 -0.11 -7.16
C PHE A 70 -9.12 0.47 -5.76
N ILE A 71 -9.75 1.64 -5.60
CA ILE A 71 -9.97 2.29 -4.29
C ILE A 71 -10.73 1.35 -3.36
N ARG A 72 -11.85 0.77 -3.83
CA ARG A 72 -12.64 -0.18 -3.04
C ARG A 72 -11.87 -1.43 -2.71
N LEU A 73 -11.12 -1.99 -3.66
CA LEU A 73 -10.37 -3.22 -3.44
C LEU A 73 -9.23 -3.00 -2.43
N VAL A 74 -8.33 -2.04 -2.72
CA VAL A 74 -7.18 -1.72 -1.86
C VAL A 74 -7.65 -1.27 -0.48
N GLY A 75 -8.75 -0.50 -0.42
CA GLY A 75 -9.35 -0.07 0.82
C GLY A 75 -9.80 -1.23 1.71
N ASN A 76 -10.15 -2.40 1.17
CA ASN A 76 -10.73 -3.49 1.95
C ASN A 76 -9.84 -4.72 2.15
N ILE A 77 -8.67 -4.83 1.51
CA ILE A 77 -7.74 -5.95 1.72
C ILE A 77 -6.59 -5.61 2.68
N LYS A 78 -5.83 -6.63 3.10
CA LYS A 78 -4.59 -6.46 3.88
C LYS A 78 -3.65 -5.42 3.24
N SER A 79 -3.06 -4.56 4.08
CA SER A 79 -2.24 -3.42 3.65
C SER A 79 -1.13 -3.80 2.66
N GLY A 80 -0.43 -4.91 2.91
CA GLY A 80 0.65 -5.41 2.06
C GLY A 80 0.18 -5.77 0.66
N ARG A 81 -0.98 -6.44 0.54
CA ARG A 81 -1.60 -6.78 -0.74
C ARG A 81 -2.05 -5.53 -1.50
N GLY A 82 -2.67 -4.59 -0.78
CA GLY A 82 -3.10 -3.31 -1.33
C GLY A 82 -1.96 -2.50 -1.94
N LEU A 83 -0.87 -2.34 -1.19
CA LEU A 83 0.35 -1.68 -1.68
C LEU A 83 0.99 -2.47 -2.83
N ARG A 84 0.99 -3.80 -2.75
CA ARG A 84 1.56 -4.66 -3.81
C ARG A 84 0.81 -4.47 -5.13
N LEU A 85 -0.51 -4.36 -5.08
CA LEU A 85 -1.37 -4.11 -6.24
C LEU A 85 -1.09 -2.73 -6.85
N LEU A 86 -1.06 -1.67 -6.03
CA LEU A 86 -0.74 -0.31 -6.50
C LEU A 86 0.65 -0.24 -7.14
N GLN A 87 1.63 -0.89 -6.54
CA GLN A 87 2.96 -0.95 -7.10
C GLN A 87 3.01 -1.75 -8.41
N ALA A 88 2.25 -2.84 -8.52
CA ALA A 88 2.24 -3.69 -9.71
C ALA A 88 1.76 -2.90 -10.94
N ILE A 89 0.67 -2.14 -10.80
CA ILE A 89 0.15 -1.30 -11.89
C ILE A 89 1.07 -0.11 -12.19
N ASP A 90 1.71 0.48 -11.19
CA ASP A 90 2.63 1.61 -11.37
C ASP A 90 3.96 1.20 -12.03
N THR A 91 4.37 -0.06 -11.83
CA THR A 91 5.57 -0.62 -12.49
C THR A 91 5.36 -0.78 -14.00
N ILE A 92 4.15 -1.15 -14.41
CA ILE A 92 3.81 -1.34 -15.83
C ILE A 92 3.48 0.01 -16.48
N HIS A 93 2.67 0.84 -15.80
CA HIS A 93 2.24 2.15 -16.26
C HIS A 93 2.59 3.22 -15.21
N PRO A 94 3.78 3.84 -15.29
CA PRO A 94 4.23 4.83 -14.32
C PRO A 94 3.24 5.98 -14.11
N GLY A 95 2.89 6.24 -12.85
CA GLY A 95 1.91 7.26 -12.45
C GLY A 95 0.50 6.73 -12.22
N SER A 96 0.23 5.44 -12.48
CA SER A 96 -1.09 4.83 -12.25
C SER A 96 -1.50 4.86 -10.78
N ALA A 97 -0.59 4.57 -9.85
CA ALA A 97 -0.91 4.63 -8.42
C ALA A 97 -1.19 6.08 -7.98
N SER A 98 -0.42 7.04 -8.50
CA SER A 98 -0.63 8.47 -8.24
C SER A 98 -2.00 8.94 -8.74
N ARG A 99 -2.42 8.52 -9.93
CA ARG A 99 -3.76 8.83 -10.46
C ARG A 99 -4.88 8.33 -9.57
N ILE A 100 -4.76 7.11 -9.02
CA ILE A 100 -5.76 6.56 -8.11
C ILE A 100 -5.84 7.39 -6.82
N LEU A 101 -4.70 7.85 -6.29
CA LEU A 101 -4.65 8.74 -5.13
C LEU A 101 -5.32 10.09 -5.44
N ILE A 102 -4.99 10.73 -6.57
CA ILE A 102 -5.60 11.99 -7.00
C ILE A 102 -7.11 11.83 -7.17
N HIS A 103 -7.56 10.77 -7.86
CA HIS A 103 -8.98 10.47 -8.05
C HIS A 103 -9.70 10.29 -6.70
N ALA A 104 -9.06 9.63 -5.73
CA ALA A 104 -9.63 9.49 -4.39
C ALA A 104 -9.75 10.83 -3.66
N GLU A 105 -8.77 11.73 -3.81
CA GLU A 105 -8.81 13.08 -3.22
C GLU A 105 -9.92 13.95 -3.82
N GLU A 106 -10.12 13.87 -5.13
CA GLU A 106 -11.13 14.66 -5.86
C GLU A 106 -12.56 14.18 -5.58
N ASN A 107 -12.77 12.87 -5.37
CA ASN A 107 -14.10 12.27 -5.24
C ASN A 107 -14.52 11.96 -3.79
N SER A 108 -13.60 12.08 -2.83
CA SER A 108 -13.92 11.90 -1.42
C SER A 108 -14.80 13.05 -0.91
N THR A 109 -15.93 12.69 -0.29
CA THR A 109 -16.87 13.61 0.36
C THR A 109 -16.68 13.66 1.88
N GLY A 110 -15.93 12.72 2.45
CA GLY A 110 -15.63 12.66 3.87
C GLY A 110 -14.78 11.46 4.27
N SER A 111 -14.34 11.44 5.54
CA SER A 111 -13.37 10.43 6.01
C SER A 111 -13.91 8.98 6.14
N HIS A 112 -15.19 8.76 5.84
CA HIS A 112 -15.88 7.48 5.99
C HIS A 112 -16.40 6.89 4.68
N ASP A 113 -16.33 7.63 3.58
CA ASP A 113 -16.61 7.04 2.27
C ASP A 113 -15.42 6.18 1.79
N PRO A 114 -15.61 5.33 0.75
CA PRO A 114 -14.55 4.42 0.31
C PRO A 114 -13.24 5.12 -0.08
N ALA A 115 -13.32 6.28 -0.73
CA ALA A 115 -12.15 7.05 -1.13
C ALA A 115 -11.45 7.67 0.08
N GLY A 116 -12.21 8.27 0.99
CA GLY A 116 -11.71 8.80 2.26
C GLY A 116 -11.04 7.73 3.13
N PHE A 117 -11.59 6.52 3.18
CA PHE A 117 -11.00 5.41 3.94
C PHE A 117 -9.69 4.92 3.30
N PHE A 118 -9.66 4.75 1.98
CA PHE A 118 -8.45 4.44 1.22
C PHE A 118 -7.34 5.47 1.46
N LEU A 119 -7.66 6.77 1.38
CA LEU A 119 -6.71 7.86 1.66
C LEU A 119 -6.19 7.79 3.10
N LYS A 120 -7.09 7.57 4.07
CA LYS A 120 -6.72 7.49 5.49
C LYS A 120 -5.75 6.34 5.77
N ARG A 121 -5.94 5.18 5.13
CA ARG A 121 -5.00 4.05 5.24
C ARG A 121 -3.62 4.38 4.66
N ASN A 122 -3.57 4.99 3.47
CA ASN A 122 -2.30 5.43 2.86
C ASN A 122 -1.58 6.48 3.71
N ILE A 123 -2.28 7.50 4.19
CA ILE A 123 -1.72 8.52 5.08
C ILE A 123 -1.20 7.89 6.38
N THR A 124 -1.89 6.90 6.93
CA THR A 124 -1.47 6.21 8.16
C THR A 124 -0.21 5.41 7.93
N PHE A 125 -0.12 4.66 6.82
CA PHE A 125 1.10 3.96 6.40
C PHE A 125 2.29 4.93 6.32
N GLU A 126 2.12 6.05 5.61
CA GLU A 126 3.19 7.04 5.47
C GLU A 126 3.60 7.67 6.80
N ARG A 127 2.64 8.00 7.67
CA ARG A 127 2.93 8.55 9.00
C ARG A 127 3.73 7.57 9.85
N LEU A 128 3.32 6.29 9.90
CA LEU A 128 4.04 5.27 10.67
C LEU A 128 5.46 5.06 10.14
N ARG A 129 5.62 4.99 8.81
CA ARG A 129 6.92 4.83 8.15
C ARG A 129 7.84 6.04 8.40
N LEU A 130 7.34 7.25 8.17
CA LEU A 130 8.13 8.47 8.28
C LEU A 130 8.47 8.78 9.73
N LEU A 131 7.51 8.73 10.65
CA LEU A 131 7.77 9.01 12.07
C LEU A 131 8.71 7.98 12.67
N GLY A 132 8.56 6.69 12.33
CA GLY A 132 9.46 5.63 12.78
C GLY A 132 10.92 5.84 12.34
N ARG A 133 11.14 6.47 11.18
CA ARG A 133 12.48 6.80 10.68
C ARG A 133 13.00 8.13 11.23
N VAL A 134 12.18 9.17 11.20
CA VAL A 134 12.53 10.55 11.60
C VAL A 134 12.88 10.61 13.08
N PHE A 135 12.06 9.99 13.93
CA PHE A 135 12.27 9.94 15.39
C PHE A 135 12.88 8.62 15.84
N SER A 136 13.65 7.96 14.97
CA SER A 136 14.39 6.76 15.35
C SER A 136 15.43 7.07 16.43
N GLU A 137 15.71 6.09 17.29
CA GLU A 137 16.70 6.23 18.36
C GLU A 137 18.07 6.70 17.85
N TYR A 138 18.49 6.19 16.68
CA TYR A 138 19.72 6.62 16.01
C TYR A 138 19.71 8.13 15.70
N ARG A 139 18.61 8.65 15.14
CA ARG A 139 18.47 10.09 14.82
C ARG A 139 18.46 10.94 16.08
N LEU A 140 17.74 10.51 17.12
CA LEU A 140 17.69 11.23 18.39
C LEU A 140 19.06 11.28 19.06
N LYS A 141 19.78 10.15 19.13
CA LYS A 141 21.16 10.09 19.67
C LYS A 141 22.17 10.87 18.83
N LEU A 142 21.97 10.96 17.52
CA LEU A 142 22.82 11.77 16.64
C LEU A 142 22.67 13.25 16.98
N VAL A 143 21.44 13.74 17.10
CA VAL A 143 21.16 15.14 17.46
C VAL A 143 21.62 15.44 18.89
N ALA A 144 21.37 14.53 19.84
CA ALA A 144 21.82 14.69 21.22
C ALA A 144 23.34 14.87 21.30
N ARG A 145 24.14 13.96 20.70
CA ARG A 145 25.61 14.08 20.67
C ARG A 145 26.09 15.39 20.04
N ALA A 146 25.47 15.79 18.92
CA ALA A 146 25.81 17.04 18.25
C ALA A 146 25.52 18.29 19.11
N LEU A 147 24.52 18.23 20.00
CA LEU A 147 24.16 19.33 20.91
C LEU A 147 24.91 19.28 22.25
N GLU A 148 25.28 18.09 22.72
CA GLU A 148 25.98 17.87 24.00
C GLU A 148 27.50 18.11 23.88
N GLY A 149 28.04 18.18 22.65
CA GLY A 149 29.43 18.57 22.41
C GLY A 149 30.46 17.47 22.66
N GLU A 150 30.03 16.20 22.72
CA GLU A 150 30.93 15.06 22.67
C GLU A 150 31.33 14.81 21.20
N GLU A 151 32.60 15.08 20.85
CA GLU A 151 33.19 14.75 19.53
C GLU A 151 33.02 13.26 19.16
#